data_AF-A0A917ZCD6-F1
#
_entry.id   AF-A0A917ZCD6-F1
#
_cell.length_a   1.000
_cell.length_b   1.000
_cell.length_c   1.000
_cell.angle_alpha   90.00
_cell.angle_beta   90.00
_cell.angle_gamma   90.00
#
_symmetry.space_group_name_H-M   'P 1'
#
loop_
_entity.id
_entity.type
_entity.pdbx_description
1 polymer ?
#
loop_
_entity_poly.entity_id
_entity_poly.type
_entity_poly.pdbx_seq_one_letter_code
_entity_poly.pdbx_strand_id
1 'polypeptide(L)'
;MADEPTLLPPHMPGSPPPPGAVLADRDKLSHINTYGDLPRWYRDYAFNCIDCGIAQLWTAEQQKWYYEEAKGHIWAVAVRCRACRKRRKAGGTSSSADPKEASP
;
A
#
# COMPACT_ATOMS: atom_id res chain seq x y z
N MET A 1 -37.34 13.09 16.75
CA MET A 1 -37.21 11.63 16.83
C MET A 1 -36.18 11.26 15.79
N ALA A 2 -34.99 10.88 16.24
CA ALA A 2 -33.78 10.80 15.41
C ALA A 2 -33.86 9.65 14.41
N ASP A 3 -33.81 9.98 13.13
CA ASP A 3 -33.48 9.04 12.06
C ASP A 3 -31.95 9.04 11.96
N GLU A 4 -31.30 8.28 12.85
CA GLU A 4 -29.88 7.98 12.71
C GLU A 4 -29.78 6.82 11.72
N PRO A 5 -29.32 7.05 10.47
CA PRO A 5 -29.18 5.96 9.52
C PRO A 5 -28.17 4.99 10.12
N THR A 6 -28.61 3.76 10.39
CA THR A 6 -27.79 2.64 10.82
C THR A 6 -26.57 2.51 9.90
N LEU A 7 -25.47 3.14 10.30
CA LEU A 7 -24.17 2.92 9.70
C LEU A 7 -23.79 1.50 10.07
N LEU A 8 -24.05 0.56 9.16
CA LEU A 8 -23.60 -0.82 9.30
C LEU A 8 -22.11 -0.79 9.72
N PRO A 9 -21.74 -1.55 10.77
CA PRO A 9 -20.36 -1.53 11.22
C PRO A 9 -19.44 -1.99 10.06
N PRO A 10 -18.30 -1.32 9.84
CA PRO A 10 -17.53 -1.38 8.59
C PRO A 10 -16.90 -2.75 8.27
N HIS A 11 -17.09 -3.73 9.16
CA HIS A 11 -16.61 -5.10 8.99
C HIS A 11 -17.64 -6.04 8.36
N MET A 12 -18.91 -5.63 8.15
CA MET A 12 -19.88 -6.52 7.50
C MET A 12 -19.53 -6.79 6.02
N PRO A 13 -19.75 -8.02 5.53
CA PRO A 13 -19.73 -8.30 4.10
C PRO A 13 -20.77 -7.40 3.40
N GLY A 14 -20.36 -6.69 2.35
CA GLY A 14 -21.20 -5.71 1.64
C GLY A 14 -21.10 -4.26 2.11
N SER A 15 -20.29 -3.95 3.15
CA SER A 15 -20.04 -2.55 3.53
C SER A 15 -19.34 -1.79 2.39
N PRO A 16 -19.76 -0.55 2.07
CA PRO A 16 -19.11 0.25 1.05
C PRO A 16 -17.67 0.58 1.44
N PRO A 17 -16.79 0.82 0.46
CA PRO A 17 -15.44 1.23 0.76
C PRO A 17 -15.47 2.56 1.53
N PRO A 18 -14.53 2.75 2.45
CA PRO A 18 -14.35 3.98 3.21
C PRO A 18 -13.95 5.14 2.28
N PRO A 19 -14.18 6.41 2.66
CA PRO A 19 -13.77 7.56 1.86
C PRO A 19 -12.28 7.51 1.49
N GLY A 20 -11.96 7.78 0.22
CA GLY A 20 -10.60 7.78 -0.30
C GLY A 20 -10.01 6.38 -0.60
N ALA A 21 -10.76 5.30 -0.35
CA ALA A 21 -10.32 3.97 -0.77
C ALA A 21 -10.66 3.67 -2.23
N VAL A 22 -9.86 2.81 -2.83
CA VAL A 22 -10.05 2.35 -4.22
C VAL A 22 -10.52 0.90 -4.19
N LEU A 23 -11.62 0.60 -4.88
CA LEU A 23 -12.15 -0.77 -4.99
C LEU A 23 -11.16 -1.70 -5.70
N ALA A 24 -10.98 -2.89 -5.13
CA ALA A 24 -10.17 -3.94 -5.72
C ALA A 24 -10.99 -4.72 -6.77
N ASP A 25 -10.35 -5.03 -7.89
CA ASP A 25 -10.84 -5.96 -8.90
C ASP A 25 -10.37 -7.37 -8.55
N ARG A 26 -11.25 -8.16 -7.95
CA ARG A 26 -10.92 -9.50 -7.46
C ARG A 26 -10.65 -10.50 -8.59
N ASP A 27 -11.19 -10.28 -9.78
CA ASP A 27 -10.94 -11.16 -10.93
C ASP A 27 -9.49 -11.03 -11.40
N LYS A 28 -8.94 -9.80 -11.34
CA LYS A 28 -7.52 -9.56 -11.62
C LYS A 28 -6.57 -10.16 -10.59
N LEU A 29 -7.06 -10.42 -9.38
CA LEU A 29 -6.32 -11.06 -8.28
C LEU A 29 -6.37 -12.60 -8.32
N SER A 30 -7.00 -13.20 -9.32
CA SER A 30 -7.07 -14.68 -9.50
C SER A 30 -5.71 -15.39 -9.53
N HIS A 31 -4.63 -14.66 -9.87
CA HIS A 31 -3.27 -15.17 -9.84
C HIS A 31 -2.71 -15.39 -8.41
N ILE A 32 -3.38 -14.85 -7.39
CA ILE A 32 -2.93 -14.92 -5.99
C ILE A 32 -3.60 -16.11 -5.32
N ASN A 33 -2.86 -17.21 -5.19
CA ASN A 33 -3.30 -18.36 -4.41
C ASN A 33 -2.98 -18.11 -2.92
N THR A 34 -3.96 -17.63 -2.16
CA THR A 34 -3.84 -17.40 -0.72
C THR A 34 -4.94 -18.16 0.02
N TYR A 35 -4.64 -18.66 1.21
CA TYR A 35 -5.63 -19.31 2.09
C TYR A 35 -6.59 -18.32 2.76
N GLY A 36 -6.38 -17.00 2.57
CA GLY A 36 -7.19 -15.93 3.17
C GLY A 36 -7.99 -15.10 2.17
N ASP A 37 -8.70 -14.10 2.67
CA ASP A 37 -9.50 -13.21 1.82
C ASP A 37 -8.63 -12.24 1.00
N LEU A 38 -8.99 -12.11 -0.27
CA LEU A 38 -8.47 -11.04 -1.13
C LEU A 38 -9.02 -9.68 -0.66
N PRO A 39 -8.24 -8.60 -0.79
CA PRO A 39 -8.69 -7.27 -0.40
C PRO A 39 -9.95 -6.88 -1.18
N ARG A 40 -10.88 -6.22 -0.48
CA ARG A 40 -12.06 -5.61 -1.11
C ARG A 40 -11.78 -4.19 -1.64
N TRP A 41 -10.84 -3.50 -1.00
CA TRP A 41 -10.41 -2.15 -1.35
C TRP A 41 -8.99 -1.91 -0.85
N TYR A 42 -8.33 -0.90 -1.44
CA TYR A 42 -7.03 -0.40 -1.03
C TYR A 42 -7.18 0.96 -0.34
N ARG A 43 -6.32 1.25 0.63
CA ARG A 43 -6.25 2.55 1.32
C ARG A 43 -4.82 3.05 1.29
N ASP A 44 -4.64 4.36 1.20
CA ASP A 44 -3.33 4.97 1.28
C ASP A 44 -2.54 4.47 2.51
N TYR A 45 -1.30 4.08 2.27
CA TYR A 45 -0.41 3.55 3.29
C TYR A 45 0.84 4.43 3.40
N ALA A 46 0.94 5.15 4.53
CA ALA A 46 2.12 5.97 4.81
C ALA A 46 3.29 5.08 5.26
N PHE A 47 4.48 5.35 4.72
CA PHE A 47 5.68 4.63 5.09
C PHE A 47 6.90 5.54 5.04
N ASN A 48 7.93 5.19 5.82
CA ASN A 48 9.23 5.84 5.73
C ASN A 48 10.16 4.99 4.87
N CYS A 49 10.85 5.63 3.92
CA CYS A 49 11.76 4.92 3.04
C CYS A 49 12.94 4.33 3.83
N ILE A 50 13.14 3.01 3.79
CA ILE A 50 14.20 2.32 4.54
C ILE A 50 15.62 2.81 4.19
N ASP A 51 15.83 3.31 2.97
CA ASP A 51 17.16 3.73 2.52
C ASP A 51 17.46 5.22 2.82
N CYS A 52 16.45 6.07 3.02
CA CYS A 52 16.68 7.53 3.12
C CYS A 52 15.78 8.25 4.13
N GLY A 53 14.95 7.52 4.87
CA GLY A 53 14.09 8.05 5.94
C GLY A 53 12.88 8.87 5.49
N ILE A 54 12.86 9.39 4.25
CA ILE A 54 11.77 10.29 3.82
C ILE A 54 10.40 9.62 3.92
N ALA A 55 9.45 10.35 4.50
CA ALA A 55 8.05 9.97 4.55
C ALA A 55 7.47 9.96 3.13
N GLN A 56 6.74 8.91 2.82
CA GLN A 56 6.10 8.69 1.53
C GLN A 56 4.72 8.08 1.74
N LEU A 57 3.89 8.23 0.71
CA LEU A 57 2.56 7.63 0.67
C LEU A 57 2.53 6.61 -0.45
N TRP A 58 2.19 5.37 -0.11
CA TRP A 58 1.81 4.36 -1.10
C TRP A 58 0.31 4.46 -1.30
N THR A 59 -0.09 5.20 -2.33
CA THR A 59 -1.51 5.51 -2.57
C THR A 59 -2.31 4.26 -2.91
N ALA A 60 -3.60 4.26 -2.63
CA ALA A 60 -4.52 3.18 -2.98
C ALA A 60 -4.48 2.82 -4.48
N GLU A 61 -4.31 3.80 -5.37
CA GLU A 61 -4.17 3.58 -6.82
C GLU A 61 -2.87 2.84 -7.18
N GLN A 62 -1.75 3.22 -6.56
CA GLN A 62 -0.47 2.53 -6.73
C GLN A 62 -0.50 1.10 -6.21
N GLN A 63 -1.23 0.84 -5.12
CA GLN A 63 -1.47 -0.51 -4.61
C GLN A 63 -2.28 -1.32 -5.61
N LYS A 64 -3.40 -0.77 -6.09
CA LYS A 64 -4.24 -1.40 -7.11
C LYS A 64 -3.43 -1.83 -8.33
N TRP A 65 -2.69 -0.90 -8.93
CA TRP A 65 -1.82 -1.23 -10.06
C TRP A 65 -0.79 -2.31 -9.72
N TYR A 66 -0.16 -2.24 -8.54
CA TYR A 66 0.88 -3.19 -8.16
C TYR A 66 0.36 -4.62 -8.02
N TYR A 67 -0.77 -4.80 -7.34
CA TYR A 67 -1.34 -6.13 -7.13
C TYR A 67 -2.07 -6.65 -8.37
N GLU A 68 -2.87 -5.81 -9.02
CA GLU A 68 -3.74 -6.26 -10.10
C GLU A 68 -3.04 -6.34 -11.45
N GLU A 69 -2.20 -5.36 -11.79
CA GLU A 69 -1.57 -5.27 -13.13
C GLU A 69 -0.14 -5.80 -13.12
N ALA A 70 0.66 -5.36 -12.15
CA ALA A 70 2.05 -5.81 -12.02
C ALA A 70 2.18 -7.20 -11.37
N LYS A 71 1.06 -7.81 -10.96
CA LYS A 71 0.96 -9.15 -10.36
C LYS A 71 1.87 -9.33 -9.15
N GLY A 72 1.99 -8.27 -8.35
CA GLY A 72 2.76 -8.25 -7.12
C GLY A 72 2.16 -9.17 -6.06
N HIS A 73 3.02 -9.71 -5.20
CA HIS A 73 2.60 -10.58 -4.11
C HIS A 73 1.73 -9.82 -3.10
N ILE A 74 0.60 -10.40 -2.67
CA ILE A 74 -0.41 -9.69 -1.86
C ILE A 74 0.11 -9.17 -0.52
N TRP A 75 1.10 -9.86 0.06
CA TRP A 75 1.71 -9.48 1.33
C TRP A 75 2.86 -8.47 1.18
N ALA A 76 3.23 -8.08 -0.04
CA ALA A 76 4.28 -7.11 -0.27
C ALA A 76 3.77 -5.68 -0.01
N VAL A 77 4.61 -4.87 0.63
CA VAL A 77 4.33 -3.44 0.90
C VAL A 77 5.42 -2.54 0.35
N ALA A 78 5.07 -1.28 0.05
CA ALA A 78 6.07 -0.28 -0.31
C ALA A 78 6.94 0.09 0.89
N VAL A 79 8.24 -0.18 0.78
CA VAL A 79 9.25 0.16 1.81
C VAL A 79 10.30 1.16 1.31
N ARG A 80 10.28 1.50 0.02
CA ARG A 80 11.25 2.40 -0.62
C ARG A 80 10.57 3.42 -1.51
N CYS A 81 11.03 4.67 -1.42
CA CYS A 81 10.59 5.72 -2.33
C CYS A 81 11.03 5.44 -3.78
N ARG A 82 10.39 6.13 -4.75
CA ARG A 82 10.68 5.96 -6.18
C ARG A 82 12.15 6.25 -6.52
N ALA A 83 12.74 7.28 -5.92
CA ALA A 83 14.14 7.64 -6.14
C ALA A 83 15.09 6.52 -5.70
N CYS A 84 14.91 5.99 -4.48
CA CYS A 84 15.69 4.87 -3.96
C CYS A 84 15.53 3.60 -4.82
N ARG A 85 14.30 3.27 -5.26
CA ARG A 85 14.06 2.15 -6.18
C ARG A 85 14.81 2.33 -7.51
N LYS A 86 14.80 3.55 -8.09
CA LYS A 86 15.51 3.84 -9.35
C LYS A 86 17.03 3.70 -9.19
N ARG A 87 17.60 4.24 -8.11
CA ARG A 87 19.04 4.11 -7.81
C ARG A 87 19.46 2.64 -7.72
N ARG A 88 18.71 1.83 -6.99
CA ARG A 88 19.00 0.38 -6.83
C ARG A 88 18.88 -0.40 -8.14
N LYS A 89 17.98 0.00 -9.04
CA LYS A 89 17.86 -0.62 -10.36
C LYS A 89 19.01 -0.23 -11.29
N ALA A 90 19.52 1.00 -11.16
CA ALA A 90 20.61 1.52 -11.98
C ALA A 90 22.01 1.08 -11.50
N GLY A 91 22.18 0.76 -10.22
CA GLY A 91 23.44 0.28 -9.66
C GLY A 91 23.18 -0.87 -8.70
N GLY A 92 23.45 -2.11 -9.13
CA GLY A 92 23.47 -3.26 -8.25
C GLY A 92 24.59 -3.08 -7.22
N THR A 93 24.22 -3.18 -5.93
CA THR A 93 25.05 -2.99 -4.72
C THR A 93 25.60 -1.56 -4.60
N SER A 94 25.50 -0.84 -3.48
CA SER A 94 25.58 -1.19 -2.07
C SER A 94 24.92 -0.08 -1.23
N SER A 95 24.60 -0.44 0.00
CA SER A 95 24.10 0.43 1.06
C SER A 95 25.02 1.61 1.35
N SER A 96 24.38 2.72 1.76
CA SER A 96 24.68 3.49 2.98
C SER A 96 24.38 4.97 2.74
N ALA A 97 23.27 5.43 3.30
CA ALA A 97 23.10 6.82 3.66
C ALA A 97 22.74 6.84 5.14
N ASP A 98 23.78 6.83 5.97
CA ASP A 98 23.76 7.30 7.35
C ASP A 98 23.64 8.83 7.31
N PRO A 99 22.56 9.45 7.80
CA PRO A 99 22.65 10.80 8.34
C PRO A 99 23.19 10.70 9.77
N LYS A 100 24.51 10.69 9.93
CA LYS A 100 25.18 10.91 11.22
C LYS A 100 25.04 12.39 11.61
N GLU A 101 24.54 12.61 12.82
CA GLU A 101 24.63 13.83 13.64
C GLU A 101 24.04 15.15 13.11
N ALA A 102 23.03 15.65 13.84
CA ALA A 102 23.01 17.06 14.23
C ALA A 102 22.72 17.12 15.73
N SER A 103 23.80 17.07 16.53
CA SER A 103 23.85 17.58 17.90
C SER A 103 24.05 19.11 17.85
N PRO A 104 23.68 19.86 18.90
CA PRO A 104 24.54 19.98 20.08
C PRO A 104 24.10 19.11 21.25
#